data_AF-A0A9E3E805-F1
#
_entry.id   AF-A0A9E3E805-F1
#
_cell.length_a   1.000
_cell.length_b   1.000
_cell.length_c   1.000
_cell.angle_alpha   90.00
_cell.angle_beta   90.00
_cell.angle_gamma   90.00
#
_symmetry.space_group_name_H-M   'P 1'
#
loop_
_entity.id
_entity.type
_entity.pdbx_description
1 polymer ?
#
loop_
_entity_poly.entity_id
_entity_poly.type
_entity_poly.pdbx_seq_one_letter_code
_entity_poly.pdbx_strand_id
1 'polypeptide(L)'
;MAAAGTHPSLAPAKRQPCWTGTPEVYFSKNIDNSRLVKVDDAQRSREMKIFGTALACLCLLALSYAWQHFKAIEYGYKISELKLERDNLIEMNRALRLEEASLRDPERIDKLAKNMGMVPPQPGQVIRMDSQMPDNGSPVLASATPISVVSAR
;
A
#
# COMPACT_ATOMS: atom_id res chain seq x y z
N MET A 1 -103.97 65.60 -1.36
CA MET A 1 -103.31 66.37 -2.43
C MET A 1 -102.70 67.60 -1.78
N ALA A 2 -101.42 67.56 -1.40
CA ALA A 2 -100.72 68.65 -0.74
C ALA A 2 -99.21 68.59 -1.05
N ALA A 3 -98.61 69.78 -1.15
CA ALA A 3 -97.38 70.10 -1.87
C ALA A 3 -96.10 70.07 -1.02
N ALA A 4 -94.97 69.98 -1.75
CA ALA A 4 -93.67 70.65 -1.59
C ALA A 4 -92.91 70.63 -0.24
N GLY A 5 -91.60 70.36 -0.33
CA GLY A 5 -90.63 70.69 0.73
C GLY A 5 -89.22 70.19 0.42
N THR A 6 -88.42 71.02 -0.24
CA THR A 6 -87.00 70.82 -0.54
C THR A 6 -86.13 71.22 0.67
N HIS A 7 -85.19 70.38 1.11
CA HIS A 7 -84.01 70.84 1.88
C HIS A 7 -82.77 69.96 1.58
N PRO A 8 -81.63 70.55 1.16
CA PRO A 8 -80.36 69.85 1.06
C PRO A 8 -79.61 69.94 2.40
N SER A 9 -79.05 68.83 2.88
CA SER A 9 -78.24 68.78 4.10
C SER A 9 -76.83 68.30 3.78
N LEU A 10 -75.86 69.13 4.15
CA LEU A 10 -74.42 69.09 3.83
C LEU A 10 -73.72 67.76 4.12
N ALA A 11 -72.78 67.41 3.23
CA ALA A 11 -71.79 66.35 3.45
C ALA A 11 -70.70 66.80 4.45
N PRO A 12 -70.29 65.94 5.41
CA PRO A 12 -69.10 66.20 6.22
C PRO A 12 -67.84 65.80 5.44
N ALA A 13 -66.94 66.77 5.22
CA ALA A 13 -65.62 66.54 4.67
C ALA A 13 -64.77 65.68 5.62
N LYS A 14 -64.55 64.41 5.25
CA LYS A 14 -63.73 63.46 6.00
C LYS A 14 -62.25 63.76 5.73
N ARG A 15 -61.57 64.42 6.67
CA ARG A 15 -60.12 64.63 6.65
C ARG A 15 -59.40 63.27 6.74
N GLN A 16 -58.61 62.92 5.72
CA GLN A 16 -57.77 61.73 5.73
C GLN A 16 -56.42 62.07 6.40
N PRO A 17 -55.93 61.26 7.37
CA PRO A 17 -54.59 61.42 7.89
C PRO A 17 -53.56 61.03 6.84
N CYS A 18 -52.60 61.93 6.62
CA CYS A 18 -51.48 61.77 5.71
C CYS A 18 -50.40 60.87 6.35
N TRP A 19 -50.55 59.55 6.26
CA TRP A 19 -49.44 58.59 6.22
C TRP A 19 -50.01 57.17 6.19
N THR A 20 -49.83 56.49 5.07
CA THR A 20 -50.00 55.04 4.98
C THR A 20 -48.64 54.49 4.63
N GLY A 21 -47.93 53.95 5.63
CA GLY A 21 -46.82 53.05 5.38
C GLY A 21 -47.24 51.97 4.38
N THR A 22 -46.31 51.50 3.56
CA THR A 22 -46.56 50.47 2.55
C THR A 22 -47.34 49.31 3.18
N PRO A 23 -48.56 49.00 2.71
CA PRO A 23 -49.27 47.84 3.20
C PRO A 23 -48.44 46.62 2.84
N GLU A 24 -47.90 45.93 3.84
CA GLU A 24 -47.21 44.66 3.65
C GLU A 24 -48.28 43.62 3.30
N VAL A 25 -48.56 43.49 2.01
CA VAL A 25 -49.52 42.53 1.50
C VAL A 25 -48.84 41.17 1.45
N TYR A 26 -49.04 40.36 2.48
CA TYR A 26 -48.67 38.96 2.46
C TYR A 26 -49.59 38.21 1.50
N PHE A 27 -49.14 38.07 0.24
CA PHE A 27 -49.77 37.14 -0.69
C PHE A 27 -49.40 35.71 -0.27
N SER A 28 -50.27 35.03 0.47
CA SER A 28 -50.20 33.59 0.68
C SER A 28 -50.59 32.87 -0.62
N LYS A 29 -49.70 32.94 -1.62
CA LYS A 29 -49.88 32.23 -2.87
C LYS A 29 -49.61 30.75 -2.59
N ASN A 30 -50.67 29.97 -2.46
CA ASN A 30 -50.55 28.51 -2.38
C ASN A 30 -49.99 28.00 -3.71
N ILE A 31 -48.69 27.69 -3.72
CA ILE A 31 -48.02 27.10 -4.88
C ILE A 31 -48.46 25.64 -4.95
N ASP A 32 -49.45 25.36 -5.80
CA ASP A 32 -49.85 24.00 -6.10
C ASP A 32 -48.87 23.38 -7.11
N ASN A 33 -48.02 22.49 -6.60
CA ASN A 33 -47.04 21.75 -7.40
C ASN A 33 -47.59 20.41 -7.93
N SER A 34 -48.90 20.14 -7.81
CA SER A 34 -49.52 18.88 -8.22
C SER A 34 -49.32 18.53 -9.70
N ARG A 35 -49.04 19.52 -10.56
CA ARG A 35 -48.84 19.34 -12.02
C ARG A 35 -47.40 19.50 -12.48
N LEU A 36 -46.44 19.58 -11.57
CA LEU A 36 -45.03 19.77 -11.94
C LEU A 36 -44.46 18.46 -12.51
N VAL A 37 -44.45 18.36 -13.83
CA VAL A 37 -43.80 17.26 -14.55
C VAL A 37 -42.34 17.65 -14.82
N LYS A 38 -41.39 16.80 -14.41
CA LYS A 38 -39.99 16.99 -14.78
C LYS A 38 -39.85 16.87 -16.29
N VAL A 39 -39.51 17.97 -16.95
CA VAL A 39 -39.10 17.96 -18.35
C VAL A 39 -37.67 17.46 -18.40
N ASP A 40 -37.45 16.33 -19.08
CA ASP A 40 -36.12 15.78 -19.26
C ASP A 40 -35.41 16.50 -20.40
N ASP A 41 -34.48 17.39 -20.05
CA ASP A 41 -33.57 18.00 -21.02
C ASP A 41 -32.50 16.97 -21.41
N ALA A 42 -32.70 16.30 -22.55
CA ALA A 42 -31.77 15.29 -23.08
C ALA A 42 -30.34 15.83 -23.25
N GLN A 43 -30.17 17.14 -23.46
CA GLN A 43 -28.86 17.78 -23.54
C GLN A 43 -28.17 17.85 -22.16
N ARG A 44 -28.89 18.30 -21.13
CA ARG A 44 -28.35 18.44 -19.76
C ARG A 44 -27.96 17.08 -19.17
N SER A 45 -28.74 16.03 -19.47
CA SER A 45 -28.39 14.67 -19.04
C SER A 45 -27.14 14.13 -19.76
N ARG A 46 -26.88 14.52 -21.01
CA ARG A 46 -25.63 14.18 -21.72
C ARG A 46 -24.43 14.90 -21.14
N GLU A 47 -24.55 16.20 -20.88
CA GLU A 47 -23.49 16.99 -20.23
C GLU A 47 -23.14 16.40 -18.86
N MET A 48 -24.13 16.12 -18.01
CA MET A 48 -23.89 15.48 -16.70
C MET A 48 -23.24 14.10 -16.82
N LYS A 49 -23.58 13.31 -17.84
CA LYS A 49 -22.89 12.02 -18.09
C LYS A 49 -21.43 12.24 -18.46
N ILE A 50 -21.13 13.19 -19.35
CA ILE A 50 -19.74 13.49 -19.76
C ILE A 50 -18.92 13.97 -18.57
N PHE A 51 -19.45 14.89 -17.76
CA PHE A 51 -18.79 15.35 -16.54
C PHE A 51 -18.61 14.20 -15.54
N GLY A 52 -19.63 13.37 -15.35
CA GLY A 52 -19.57 12.19 -14.48
C GLY A 52 -18.50 11.19 -14.94
N THR A 53 -18.43 10.90 -16.25
CA THR A 53 -17.42 9.99 -16.80
C THR A 53 -16.02 10.59 -16.69
N ALA A 54 -15.85 11.89 -16.95
CA ALA A 54 -14.56 12.56 -16.80
C ALA A 54 -14.07 12.54 -15.35
N LEU A 55 -14.96 12.82 -14.39
CA LEU A 55 -14.66 12.75 -12.97
C LEU A 55 -14.33 11.33 -12.53
N ALA A 56 -15.10 10.33 -12.99
CA ALA A 56 -14.82 8.93 -12.70
C ALA A 56 -13.46 8.50 -13.25
N CYS A 57 -13.11 8.87 -14.48
CA CYS A 57 -11.79 8.62 -15.06
C CYS A 57 -10.67 9.25 -14.24
N LEU A 58 -10.83 10.51 -13.82
CA LEU A 58 -9.85 11.20 -12.98
C LEU A 58 -9.67 10.50 -11.62
N CYS A 59 -10.77 10.12 -10.97
CA CYS A 59 -10.74 9.37 -9.72
C CYS A 59 -10.04 8.02 -9.87
N LEU A 60 -10.34 7.27 -10.95
CA LEU A 60 -9.68 5.99 -11.22
C LEU A 60 -8.18 6.15 -11.41
N LEU A 61 -7.74 7.18 -12.14
CA LEU A 61 -6.32 7.48 -12.30
C LEU A 61 -5.65 7.83 -10.97
N ALA A 62 -6.28 8.69 -10.15
CA ALA A 62 -5.75 9.05 -8.85
C ALA A 62 -5.65 7.86 -7.89
N LEU A 63 -6.69 7.01 -7.84
CA LEU A 63 -6.71 5.81 -7.00
C LEU A 63 -5.70 4.77 -7.45
N SER A 64 -5.56 4.55 -8.77
CA SER A 64 -4.57 3.61 -9.31
C SER A 64 -3.14 4.10 -9.06
N TYR A 65 -2.88 5.40 -9.18
CA TYR A 65 -1.59 5.98 -8.79
C TYR A 65 -1.30 5.81 -7.30
N ALA A 66 -2.25 6.13 -6.44
CA ALA A 66 -2.11 5.94 -5.00
C ALA A 66 -1.85 4.46 -4.65
N TRP A 67 -2.62 3.55 -5.26
CA TRP A 67 -2.43 2.11 -5.10
C TRP A 67 -1.02 1.66 -5.53
N GLN A 68 -0.54 2.11 -6.69
CA GLN A 68 0.81 1.81 -7.16
C GLN A 68 1.87 2.32 -6.18
N HIS A 69 1.71 3.54 -5.66
CA HIS A 69 2.62 4.12 -4.69
C HIS A 69 2.66 3.30 -3.39
N PHE A 70 1.51 2.88 -2.86
CA PHE A 70 1.46 1.98 -1.69
C PHE A 70 2.13 0.64 -1.97
N LYS A 71 1.92 0.06 -3.15
CA LYS A 71 2.58 -1.19 -3.54
C LYS A 71 4.09 -1.04 -3.65
N ALA A 72 4.57 0.05 -4.22
CA ALA A 72 5.99 0.35 -4.31
C ALA A 72 6.64 0.43 -2.92
N ILE A 73 5.96 1.05 -1.94
CA ILE A 73 6.41 1.09 -0.55
C ILE A 73 6.49 -0.33 0.05
N GLU A 74 5.44 -1.14 -0.11
CA GLU A 74 5.41 -2.53 0.38
C GLU A 74 6.57 -3.36 -0.20
N TYR A 75 6.83 -3.22 -1.49
CA TYR A 75 7.97 -3.89 -2.14
C TYR A 75 9.32 -3.37 -1.63
N GLY A 76 9.44 -2.07 -1.36
CA GLY A 76 10.65 -1.48 -0.77
C GLY A 76 10.99 -2.11 0.59
N TYR A 77 9.98 -2.33 1.43
CA TYR A 77 10.18 -3.02 2.71
C TYR A 77 10.57 -4.49 2.53
N LYS A 78 9.86 -5.24 1.68
CA LYS A 78 10.21 -6.64 1.39
C LYS A 78 11.63 -6.80 0.87
N ILE A 79 12.07 -5.90 0.00
CA ILE A 79 13.45 -5.88 -0.51
C ILE A 79 14.44 -5.61 0.62
N SER A 80 14.11 -4.71 1.55
CA SER A 80 14.98 -4.37 2.68
C SER A 80 15.12 -5.54 3.65
N GLU A 81 14.02 -6.25 3.93
CA GLU A 81 14.01 -7.45 4.76
C GLU A 81 14.86 -8.58 4.14
N LEU A 82 14.63 -8.88 2.86
CA LEU A 82 15.40 -9.90 2.13
C LEU A 82 16.89 -9.55 2.04
N LYS A 83 17.24 -8.26 1.90
CA LYS A 83 18.63 -7.81 1.93
C LYS A 83 19.27 -8.06 3.29
N LEU A 84 18.56 -7.75 4.37
CA LEU A 84 19.06 -7.95 5.73
C LEU A 84 19.31 -9.44 6.01
N GLU A 85 18.38 -10.32 5.63
CA GLU A 85 18.56 -11.77 5.76
C GLU A 85 19.77 -12.27 4.98
N ARG A 86 19.90 -11.82 3.73
CA ARG A 86 21.04 -12.17 2.86
C ARG A 86 22.37 -11.72 3.46
N ASP A 87 22.44 -10.50 4.00
CA ASP A 87 23.65 -9.98 4.60
C ASP A 87 24.00 -10.71 5.91
N ASN A 88 23.00 -11.09 6.70
CA ASN A 88 23.19 -11.95 7.88
C ASN A 88 23.79 -13.31 7.48
N LEU A 89 23.23 -13.98 6.47
CA LEU A 89 23.76 -15.24 5.96
C LEU A 89 25.21 -15.13 5.46
N ILE A 90 25.57 -14.03 4.81
CA ILE A 90 26.95 -13.77 4.40
C ILE A 90 27.87 -13.64 5.60
N GLU A 91 27.48 -12.88 6.62
CA GLU A 91 28.30 -12.67 7.80
C GLU A 91 28.49 -13.98 8.58
N MET A 92 27.42 -14.79 8.72
CA MET A 92 27.52 -16.12 9.31
C MET A 92 28.46 -17.03 8.51
N ASN A 93 28.36 -17.04 7.17
CA ASN A 93 29.25 -17.86 6.35
C ASN A 93 30.71 -17.44 6.52
N ARG A 94 30.97 -16.13 6.59
CA ARG A 94 32.30 -15.57 6.84
C ARG A 94 32.81 -16.00 8.22
N ALA A 95 31.99 -15.90 9.25
CA ALA A 95 32.35 -16.34 10.60
C ALA A 95 32.70 -17.83 10.63
N LEU A 96 31.86 -18.68 10.03
CA LEU A 96 32.11 -20.13 9.93
C LEU A 96 33.40 -20.45 9.20
N ARG A 97 33.73 -19.73 8.12
CA ARG A 97 35.01 -19.93 7.40
C ARG A 97 36.22 -19.51 8.22
N LEU A 98 36.09 -18.46 9.04
CA LEU A 98 37.15 -18.05 9.96
C LEU A 98 37.34 -19.09 11.08
N GLU A 99 36.26 -19.62 11.63
CA GLU A 99 36.31 -20.72 12.59
C GLU A 99 36.94 -21.97 11.98
N GLU A 100 36.54 -22.34 10.76
CA GLU A 100 37.12 -23.47 10.05
C GLU A 100 38.63 -23.28 9.83
N ALA A 101 39.06 -22.11 9.36
CA ALA A 101 40.47 -21.81 9.18
C ALA A 101 41.25 -21.87 10.50
N SER A 102 40.65 -21.37 11.60
CA SER A 102 41.24 -21.43 12.94
C SER A 102 41.31 -22.86 13.50
N LEU A 103 40.37 -23.74 13.15
CA LEU A 103 40.37 -25.15 13.56
C LEU A 103 41.33 -25.99 12.71
N ARG A 104 41.54 -25.62 11.44
CA ARG A 104 42.50 -26.27 10.53
C ARG A 104 43.94 -25.79 10.71
N ASP A 105 44.17 -24.80 11.57
CA ASP A 105 45.51 -24.28 11.86
C ASP A 105 46.41 -25.39 12.45
N PRO A 106 47.46 -25.83 11.71
CA PRO A 106 48.33 -26.92 12.15
C PRO A 106 49.07 -26.58 13.45
N GLU A 107 49.41 -25.32 13.69
CA GLU A 107 50.10 -24.93 14.92
C GLU A 107 49.19 -25.12 16.15
N ARG A 108 47.91 -24.80 16.00
CA ARG A 108 46.89 -25.03 17.04
C ARG A 108 46.70 -26.53 17.29
N ILE A 109 46.62 -27.32 16.22
CA ILE A 109 46.47 -28.79 16.30
C ILE A 109 47.68 -29.40 17.00
N ASP A 110 48.90 -29.02 16.64
CA ASP A 110 50.14 -29.53 17.24
C ASP A 110 50.24 -29.18 18.73
N LYS A 111 49.87 -27.96 19.13
CA LYS A 111 49.82 -27.56 20.55
C LYS A 111 48.81 -28.41 21.33
N LEU A 112 47.61 -28.63 20.76
CA LEU A 112 46.58 -29.46 21.39
C LEU A 112 47.02 -30.93 21.51
N ALA A 113 47.62 -31.49 20.46
CA ALA A 113 48.15 -32.84 20.43
C ALA A 113 49.20 -33.07 21.53
N LYS A 114 50.15 -32.12 21.70
CA LYS A 114 51.16 -32.17 22.77
C LYS A 114 50.53 -32.12 24.16
N ASN A 115 49.52 -31.26 24.37
CA ASN A 115 48.80 -31.19 25.65
C ASN A 115 48.04 -32.48 25.98
N MET A 116 47.61 -33.22 24.96
CA MET A 116 47.00 -34.55 25.10
C MET A 116 48.02 -35.69 25.23
N GLY A 117 49.33 -35.38 25.27
CA GLY A 117 50.40 -36.38 25.37
C GLY A 117 50.67 -37.14 24.07
N MET A 118 50.15 -36.67 22.92
CA MET A 118 50.44 -37.26 21.62
C MET A 118 51.87 -36.90 21.19
N VAL A 119 52.56 -37.86 20.60
CA VAL A 119 53.95 -37.74 20.15
C VAL A 119 54.00 -38.07 18.66
N PRO A 120 54.81 -37.35 17.84
CA PRO A 120 54.98 -37.70 16.44
C PRO A 120 55.43 -39.16 16.27
N PRO A 121 54.84 -39.92 15.34
CA PRO A 121 55.16 -41.32 15.14
C PRO A 121 56.60 -41.49 14.65
N GLN A 122 57.27 -42.56 15.11
CA GLN A 122 58.60 -42.92 14.62
C GLN A 122 58.54 -43.49 13.19
N PRO A 123 59.65 -43.40 12.40
CA PRO A 123 59.71 -43.98 11.07
C PRO A 123 59.34 -45.48 11.11
N GLY A 124 58.30 -45.87 10.36
CA GLY A 124 57.81 -47.26 10.30
C GLY A 124 56.61 -47.60 11.19
N GLN A 125 56.15 -46.69 12.06
CA GLN A 125 55.03 -46.91 12.98
C GLN A 125 53.65 -46.55 12.38
N VAL A 126 53.60 -45.99 11.17
CA VAL A 126 52.36 -45.56 10.50
C VAL A 126 51.86 -46.69 9.58
N ILE A 127 50.81 -47.38 10.00
CA ILE A 127 50.12 -48.40 9.18
C ILE A 127 48.90 -47.73 8.53
N ARG A 128 48.96 -47.51 7.21
CA ARG A 128 47.80 -47.02 6.44
C ARG A 128 46.86 -48.19 6.16
N MET A 129 45.63 -48.13 6.69
CA MET A 129 44.60 -49.16 6.53
C MET A 129 43.84 -49.04 5.18
N ASP A 130 44.51 -48.63 4.10
CA ASP A 130 43.93 -48.53 2.77
C ASP A 130 44.89 -49.12 1.73
N SER A 131 44.74 -50.42 1.45
CA SER A 131 45.31 -51.04 0.25
C SER A 131 44.41 -52.17 -0.27
N GLN A 132 43.11 -51.90 -0.37
CA GLN A 132 42.24 -52.60 -1.33
C GLN A 132 41.97 -51.70 -2.54
N MET A 133 43.02 -51.33 -3.26
CA MET A 133 42.92 -51.10 -4.71
C MET A 133 44.34 -51.20 -5.28
N PRO A 134 44.63 -52.18 -6.17
CA PRO A 134 45.89 -52.21 -6.87
C PRO A 134 45.91 -51.10 -7.92
N ASP A 135 47.01 -50.35 -7.89
CA ASP A 135 47.71 -49.69 -9.00
C ASP A 135 46.89 -49.35 -10.25
N ASN A 136 46.71 -48.05 -10.52
CA ASN A 136 46.96 -47.43 -11.84
C ASN A 136 46.69 -45.93 -11.78
N GLY A 137 47.75 -45.14 -11.98
CA GLY A 137 47.83 -43.67 -11.86
C GLY A 137 46.94 -42.88 -12.81
N SER A 138 45.62 -42.92 -12.60
CA SER A 138 44.67 -42.00 -13.21
C SER A 138 44.31 -40.89 -12.20
N PRO A 139 44.45 -39.60 -12.55
CA PRO A 139 43.98 -38.53 -11.69
C PRO A 139 42.45 -38.58 -11.62
N VAL A 140 41.92 -39.01 -10.48
CA VAL A 140 40.49 -38.97 -10.20
C VAL A 140 40.10 -37.50 -10.03
N LEU A 141 39.47 -36.93 -11.05
CA LEU A 141 38.81 -35.63 -10.96
C LEU A 141 37.74 -35.70 -9.87
N ALA A 142 37.87 -34.88 -8.83
CA ALA A 142 36.80 -34.65 -7.89
C ALA A 142 35.62 -34.00 -8.64
N SER A 143 34.59 -34.78 -8.94
CA SER A 143 33.35 -34.22 -9.48
C SER A 143 32.57 -33.59 -8.32
N ALA A 144 32.44 -32.26 -8.37
CA ALA A 144 31.54 -31.54 -7.49
C ALA A 144 30.11 -31.86 -7.91
N THR A 145 29.51 -32.87 -7.30
CA THR A 145 28.05 -33.04 -7.36
C THR A 145 27.44 -31.87 -6.60
N PRO A 146 26.60 -31.02 -7.23
CA PRO A 146 25.93 -29.95 -6.50
C PRO A 146 24.98 -30.59 -5.48
N ILE A 147 25.22 -30.32 -4.20
CA ILE A 147 24.34 -30.69 -3.10
C ILE A 147 22.98 -30.02 -3.37
N SER A 148 22.00 -30.82 -3.81
CA SER A 148 20.63 -30.36 -3.94
C SER A 148 20.01 -30.31 -2.54
N VAL A 149 19.81 -29.10 -2.04
CA VAL A 149 19.08 -28.86 -0.80
C VAL A 149 17.62 -29.23 -1.04
N VAL A 150 17.18 -30.33 -0.43
CA VAL A 150 15.76 -30.72 -0.42
C VAL A 150 15.03 -29.67 0.43
N SER A 151 14.32 -28.77 -0.23
CA SER A 151 13.39 -27.87 0.44
C SER A 151 12.24 -28.73 0.99
N ALA A 152 12.21 -28.92 2.31
CA ALA A 152 11.02 -29.41 2.98
C ALA A 152 9.93 -28.35 2.86
N ARG A 153 8.73 -28.78 2.45
CA ARG A 153 7.55 -27.94 2.25
C ARG A 153 6.69 -27.91 3.51
#